data_AF-X1GWU1-F1
#
_entry.id   AF-X1GWU1-F1
#
_cell.length_a   1.000
_cell.length_b   1.000
_cell.length_c   1.000
_cell.angle_alpha   90.00
_cell.angle_beta   90.00
_cell.angle_gamma   90.00
#
_symmetry.space_group_name_H-M   'P 1'
#
loop_
_entity.id
_entity.type
_entity.pdbx_description
1 polymer ?
#
loop_
_entity_poly.entity_id
_entity_poly.type
_entity_poly.pdbx_seq_one_letter_code
_entity_poly.pdbx_strand_id
1 'polypeptide(L)'
;MKYNELISKEFTELHGQPAIILTNLAVGNAEEADKLAYNIIVTAISLARENIPAALAVYNHEGVKVTTTILQPRQLLLQSLQVAQEIVTFSNPVRYLNPPDVARLRANINRVRFVESKAAEVLAQVLQLEYKNLNNIARLNPATKALTEAFAKVDKQSNIVIISHRNHDAEALAFNTFSFARKGNAVISV
;
A
#
# COMPACT_ATOMS: atom_id res chain seq x y z
N MET A 1 17.60 -5.81 -17.15
CA MET A 1 17.13 -7.22 -17.15
C MET A 1 17.09 -7.80 -15.74
N LYS A 2 18.16 -7.72 -14.92
CA LYS A 2 18.16 -8.20 -13.52
C LYS A 2 17.01 -7.70 -12.63
N TYR A 3 16.57 -6.45 -12.77
CA TYR A 3 15.49 -5.88 -11.96
C TYR A 3 14.11 -6.46 -12.30
N ASN A 4 13.84 -6.71 -13.59
CA ASN A 4 12.59 -7.35 -14.01
C ASN A 4 12.49 -8.81 -13.55
N GLU A 5 13.62 -9.51 -13.41
CA GLU A 5 13.64 -10.88 -12.87
C GLU A 5 13.38 -10.91 -11.36
N LEU A 6 13.83 -9.90 -10.61
CA LEU A 6 13.51 -9.75 -9.18
C LEU A 6 12.02 -9.49 -8.97
N ILE A 7 11.45 -8.58 -9.76
CA ILE A 7 10.02 -8.25 -9.73
C ILE A 7 9.14 -9.45 -10.14
N SER A 8 9.53 -10.22 -11.16
CA SER A 8 8.81 -11.46 -11.57
C SER A 8 8.83 -12.55 -10.48
N LYS A 9 9.93 -12.69 -9.73
CA LYS A 9 9.99 -13.62 -8.58
C LYS A 9 9.07 -13.21 -7.43
N GLU A 10 9.02 -11.93 -7.09
CA GLU A 10 8.09 -11.42 -6.08
C GLU A 10 6.63 -11.69 -6.47
N PHE A 11 6.31 -11.63 -7.77
CA PHE A 11 4.97 -11.94 -8.26
C PHE A 11 4.63 -13.43 -8.35
N THR A 12 5.60 -14.33 -8.17
CA THR A 12 5.32 -15.77 -8.04
C THR A 12 4.57 -16.07 -6.73
N GLU A 13 4.76 -15.23 -5.70
CA GLU A 13 4.01 -15.29 -4.43
C GLU A 13 2.52 -14.93 -4.60
N LEU A 14 2.14 -14.34 -5.74
CA LEU A 14 0.74 -14.02 -6.02
C LEU A 14 -0.11 -15.26 -6.37
N HIS A 15 0.52 -16.42 -6.59
CA HIS A 15 -0.14 -17.71 -6.85
C HIS A 15 -1.26 -17.66 -7.91
N GLY A 16 -1.16 -16.76 -8.90
CA GLY A 16 -2.18 -16.55 -9.93
C GLY A 16 -3.47 -15.87 -9.45
N GLN A 17 -3.55 -15.44 -8.19
CA GLN A 17 -4.68 -14.66 -7.69
C GLN A 17 -4.66 -13.22 -8.23
N PRO A 18 -5.83 -12.60 -8.42
CA PRO A 18 -5.90 -11.23 -8.91
C PRO A 18 -5.16 -10.25 -7.99
N ALA A 19 -4.61 -9.18 -8.57
CA ALA A 19 -3.86 -8.15 -7.86
C ALA A 19 -4.58 -6.79 -7.89
N ILE A 20 -4.41 -6.00 -6.83
CA ILE A 20 -4.73 -4.58 -6.80
C ILE A 20 -3.41 -3.83 -6.80
N ILE A 21 -3.16 -3.01 -7.83
CA ILE A 21 -2.01 -2.11 -7.86
C ILE A 21 -2.44 -0.82 -7.13
N LEU A 22 -1.91 -0.64 -5.93
CA LEU A 22 -2.11 0.53 -5.11
C LEU A 22 -0.99 1.54 -5.36
N THR A 23 -1.30 2.69 -5.96
CA THR A 23 -0.30 3.68 -6.36
C THR A 23 -0.53 5.04 -5.71
N ASN A 24 0.49 5.56 -5.04
CA ASN A 24 0.55 6.95 -4.61
C ASN A 24 1.22 7.82 -5.69
N LEU A 25 0.50 8.83 -6.19
CA LEU A 25 0.98 9.74 -7.23
C LEU A 25 1.72 10.99 -6.72
N ALA A 26 1.85 11.15 -5.40
CA ALA A 26 2.55 12.30 -4.82
C ALA A 26 4.05 12.04 -4.72
N VAL A 27 4.88 12.92 -5.30
CA VAL A 27 6.35 12.84 -5.29
C VAL A 27 7.00 14.15 -4.85
N GLY A 28 8.21 14.11 -4.30
CA GLY A 28 8.90 15.31 -3.84
C GLY A 28 9.65 16.06 -4.93
N ASN A 29 10.05 15.39 -6.01
CA ASN A 29 10.88 15.95 -7.08
C ASN A 29 10.74 15.14 -8.40
N ALA A 30 11.37 15.65 -9.47
CA ALA A 30 11.31 15.03 -10.80
C ALA A 30 11.97 13.64 -10.87
N GLU A 31 13.05 13.40 -10.12
CA GLU A 31 13.70 12.09 -10.09
C GLU A 31 12.79 11.02 -9.47
N GLU A 32 12.10 11.37 -8.38
CA GLU A 32 11.08 10.52 -7.77
C GLU A 32 9.88 10.29 -8.70
N ALA A 33 9.49 11.29 -9.49
CA ALA A 33 8.45 11.18 -10.52
C ALA A 33 8.82 10.14 -11.58
N ASP A 34 10.04 10.22 -12.12
CA ASP A 34 10.54 9.30 -13.15
C ASP A 34 10.61 7.86 -12.62
N LYS A 35 11.11 7.68 -11.39
CA LYS A 35 11.14 6.36 -10.72
C LYS A 35 9.74 5.80 -10.50
N LEU A 36 8.80 6.64 -10.06
CA LEU A 36 7.42 6.24 -9.84
C LEU A 36 6.75 5.82 -11.16
N ALA A 37 6.91 6.61 -12.22
CA ALA A 37 6.38 6.29 -13.55
C ALA A 37 6.95 4.96 -14.07
N TYR A 38 8.27 4.76 -13.92
CA TYR A 38 8.93 3.50 -14.25
C TYR A 38 8.32 2.31 -13.48
N ASN A 39 8.19 2.42 -12.15
CA ASN A 39 7.63 1.36 -11.32
C ASN A 39 6.18 1.02 -11.69
N ILE A 40 5.33 2.03 -11.96
CA ILE A 40 3.95 1.84 -12.43
C ILE A 40 3.92 1.02 -13.73
N ILE A 41 4.71 1.43 -14.72
CA ILE A 41 4.72 0.82 -16.06
C ILE A 41 5.30 -0.60 -15.99
N VAL A 42 6.42 -0.79 -15.32
CA VAL A 42 7.07 -2.10 -15.20
C VAL A 42 6.20 -3.07 -14.42
N THR A 43 5.55 -2.64 -13.34
CA THR A 43 4.61 -3.49 -12.59
C THR A 43 3.46 -3.95 -13.48
N ALA A 44 2.85 -3.05 -14.25
CA ALA A 44 1.78 -3.40 -15.18
C ALA A 44 2.23 -4.39 -16.25
N ILE A 45 3.43 -4.20 -16.83
CA ILE A 45 4.01 -5.12 -17.82
C ILE A 45 4.29 -6.49 -17.21
N SER A 46 4.84 -6.54 -15.99
CA SER A 46 5.15 -7.79 -15.31
C SER A 46 3.89 -8.59 -15.00
N LEU A 47 2.86 -7.96 -14.43
CA LEU A 47 1.56 -8.61 -14.19
C LEU A 47 0.90 -9.09 -15.48
N ALA A 48 0.98 -8.29 -16.56
CA ALA A 48 0.48 -8.68 -17.87
C ALA A 48 1.21 -9.90 -18.45
N ARG A 49 2.54 -9.99 -18.30
CA ARG A 49 3.36 -11.11 -18.79
C ARG A 49 3.07 -12.41 -18.05
N GLU A 50 2.86 -12.32 -16.75
CA GLU A 50 2.49 -13.46 -15.89
C GLU A 50 0.99 -13.81 -15.99
N ASN A 51 0.23 -13.09 -16.84
CA ASN A 51 -1.22 -13.23 -17.01
C ASN A 51 -2.01 -13.11 -15.69
N ILE A 52 -1.54 -12.25 -14.78
CA ILE A 52 -2.18 -11.98 -13.50
C ILE A 52 -3.23 -10.88 -13.70
N PRO A 53 -4.53 -11.15 -13.46
CA PRO A 53 -5.57 -10.14 -13.59
C PRO A 53 -5.37 -9.04 -12.55
N ALA A 54 -5.46 -7.77 -12.94
CA ALA A 54 -5.21 -6.69 -12.00
C ALA A 54 -6.19 -5.52 -12.12
N ALA A 55 -6.46 -4.89 -10.98
CA ALA A 55 -7.19 -3.63 -10.88
C ALA A 55 -6.25 -2.51 -10.39
N LEU A 56 -6.62 -1.27 -10.66
CA LEU A 56 -5.88 -0.08 -10.19
C LEU A 56 -6.61 0.56 -9.02
N ALA A 57 -5.83 0.99 -8.03
CA ALA A 57 -6.25 1.82 -6.90
C ALA A 57 -5.25 2.98 -6.75
N VAL A 58 -5.61 4.13 -7.26
CA VAL A 58 -4.69 5.26 -7.45
C VAL A 58 -5.16 6.43 -6.61
N TYR A 59 -4.23 7.06 -5.90
CA TYR A 59 -4.51 8.20 -5.03
C TYR A 59 -3.34 9.17 -4.99
N ASN A 60 -3.57 10.35 -4.46
CA ASN A 60 -2.55 11.32 -4.10
C ASN A 60 -2.87 11.95 -2.73
N HIS A 61 -2.31 13.12 -2.43
CA HIS A 61 -2.54 13.83 -1.15
C HIS A 61 -3.93 14.46 -1.01
N GLU A 62 -4.66 14.66 -2.09
CA GLU A 62 -6.00 15.23 -2.07
C GLU A 62 -7.08 14.15 -1.92
N GLY A 63 -6.82 12.94 -2.43
CA GLY A 63 -7.80 11.86 -2.41
C GLY A 63 -7.53 10.75 -3.42
N VAL A 64 -8.55 9.92 -3.60
CA VAL A 64 -8.59 8.87 -4.61
C VAL A 64 -8.76 9.50 -5.99
N LYS A 65 -7.96 9.07 -6.97
CA LYS A 65 -8.02 9.53 -8.36
C LYS A 65 -8.69 8.52 -9.27
N VAL A 66 -8.27 7.25 -9.18
CA VAL A 66 -8.80 6.18 -10.05
C VAL A 66 -8.96 4.89 -9.26
N THR A 67 -10.11 4.25 -9.38
CA THR A 67 -10.32 2.86 -8.92
C THR A 67 -11.04 2.07 -10.01
N THR A 68 -10.49 0.93 -10.42
CA THR A 68 -11.04 0.13 -11.53
C THR A 68 -11.55 -1.22 -11.05
N THR A 69 -12.35 -1.90 -11.89
CA THR A 69 -12.50 -3.36 -11.83
C THR A 69 -11.21 -4.03 -12.33
N ILE A 70 -11.18 -5.36 -12.32
CA ILE A 70 -10.11 -6.12 -13.01
C ILE A 70 -10.07 -5.71 -14.48
N LEU A 71 -8.89 -5.37 -14.97
CA LEU A 71 -8.60 -4.96 -16.34
C LEU A 71 -7.91 -6.09 -17.09
N GLN A 72 -8.16 -6.17 -18.39
CA GLN A 72 -7.36 -7.01 -19.29
C GLN A 72 -5.93 -6.44 -19.42
N PRO A 73 -4.90 -7.25 -19.71
CA PRO A 73 -3.50 -6.82 -19.77
C PRO A 73 -3.24 -5.55 -20.60
N ARG A 74 -3.86 -5.44 -21.79
CA ARG A 74 -3.73 -4.26 -22.64
C ARG A 74 -4.37 -3.01 -22.02
N GLN A 75 -5.54 -3.16 -21.40
CA GLN A 75 -6.24 -2.07 -20.74
C GLN A 75 -5.49 -1.63 -19.48
N LEU A 76 -4.95 -2.58 -18.71
CA LEU A 76 -4.11 -2.32 -17.55
C LEU A 76 -2.92 -1.44 -17.95
N LEU A 77 -2.18 -1.82 -18.99
CA LEU A 77 -1.03 -1.04 -19.45
C LEU A 77 -1.42 0.37 -19.91
N LEU A 78 -2.52 0.50 -20.67
CA LEU A 78 -3.01 1.81 -21.12
C LEU A 78 -3.41 2.71 -19.94
N GLN A 79 -4.14 2.17 -18.98
CA GLN A 79 -4.56 2.91 -17.79
C GLN A 79 -3.36 3.26 -16.90
N SER A 80 -2.38 2.36 -16.75
CA SER A 80 -1.14 2.64 -16.02
C SER A 80 -0.32 3.77 -16.65
N LEU A 81 -0.29 3.87 -17.99
CA LEU A 81 0.34 4.98 -18.69
C LEU A 81 -0.40 6.31 -18.47
N GLN A 82 -1.74 6.29 -18.48
CA GLN A 82 -2.56 7.47 -18.17
C GLN A 82 -2.32 7.94 -16.74
N VAL A 83 -2.33 7.02 -15.78
CA VAL A 83 -2.07 7.29 -14.37
C VAL A 83 -0.66 7.86 -14.14
N ALA A 84 0.35 7.38 -14.85
CA ALA A 84 1.71 7.91 -14.74
C ALA A 84 1.81 9.38 -15.20
N GLN A 85 0.91 9.85 -16.07
CA GLN A 85 0.84 11.27 -16.47
C GLN A 85 0.19 12.16 -15.41
N GLU A 86 -0.51 11.58 -14.43
CA GLU A 86 -1.16 12.29 -13.33
C GLU A 86 -0.28 12.42 -12.08
N ILE A 87 1.02 12.07 -12.17
CA ILE A 87 1.96 12.25 -11.07
C ILE A 87 2.07 13.73 -10.71
N VAL A 88 1.96 14.04 -9.42
CA VAL A 88 1.98 15.40 -8.91
C VAL A 88 3.15 15.61 -7.96
N THR A 89 3.84 16.74 -8.12
CA THR A 89 4.83 17.18 -7.14
C THR A 89 4.11 17.70 -5.91
N PHE A 90 4.41 17.10 -4.76
CA PHE A 90 3.91 17.50 -3.46
C PHE A 90 5.08 17.54 -2.47
N SER A 91 5.57 18.74 -2.21
CA SER A 91 6.57 18.99 -1.17
C SER A 91 5.89 18.92 0.19
N ASN A 92 5.88 17.72 0.77
CA ASN A 92 5.32 17.56 2.11
C ASN A 92 6.21 18.31 3.13
N PRO A 93 5.66 19.28 3.89
CA PRO A 93 6.45 20.04 4.87
C PRO A 93 6.91 19.19 6.05
N VAL A 94 6.37 17.98 6.23
CA VAL A 94 6.69 17.09 7.34
C VAL A 94 7.66 16.00 6.85
N ARG A 95 8.84 15.92 7.49
CA ARG A 95 9.70 14.74 7.36
C ARG A 95 9.05 13.59 8.11
N TYR A 96 8.60 12.57 7.39
CA TYR A 96 8.10 11.35 8.00
C TYR A 96 9.29 10.60 8.59
N LEU A 97 9.19 10.28 9.88
CA LEU A 97 10.07 9.30 10.51
C LEU A 97 9.81 7.93 9.88
N ASN A 98 10.66 6.95 10.20
CA ASN A 98 10.47 5.58 9.77
C ASN A 98 9.02 5.11 10.04
N PRO A 99 8.37 4.42 9.10
CA PRO A 99 7.01 3.92 9.29
C PRO A 99 6.91 3.09 10.59
N PRO A 100 5.80 3.17 11.33
CA PRO A 100 5.63 2.45 12.57
C PRO A 100 5.59 0.94 12.34
N ASP A 101 6.23 0.17 13.23
CA ASP A 101 6.11 -1.29 13.24
C ASP A 101 4.82 -1.70 13.98
N VAL A 102 3.73 -1.74 13.23
CA VAL A 102 2.39 -2.07 13.74
C VAL A 102 2.33 -3.51 14.28
N ALA A 103 3.11 -4.43 13.71
CA ALA A 103 3.16 -5.83 14.16
C ALA A 103 3.80 -5.92 15.55
N ARG A 104 4.94 -5.25 15.75
CA ARG A 104 5.62 -5.16 17.05
C ARG A 104 4.76 -4.45 18.08
N LEU A 105 4.14 -3.32 17.72
CA LEU A 105 3.22 -2.59 18.61
C LEU A 105 2.12 -3.53 19.13
N ARG A 106 1.47 -4.27 18.24
CA ARG A 106 0.40 -5.20 18.64
C ARG A 106 0.91 -6.38 19.46
N ALA A 107 2.08 -6.93 19.13
CA ALA A 107 2.71 -7.98 19.93
C ALA A 107 3.01 -7.50 21.36
N ASN A 108 3.51 -6.27 21.50
CA ASN A 108 3.78 -5.65 22.80
C ASN A 108 2.48 -5.42 23.60
N ILE A 109 1.42 -4.92 22.97
CA ILE A 109 0.10 -4.78 23.63
C ILE A 109 -0.38 -6.12 24.18
N ASN A 110 -0.22 -7.20 23.41
CA ASN A 110 -0.63 -8.54 23.85
C ASN A 110 0.24 -9.05 25.02
N ARG A 111 1.55 -8.83 24.99
CA ARG A 111 2.46 -9.27 26.06
C ARG A 111 2.21 -8.54 27.38
N VAL A 112 2.09 -7.21 27.33
CA VAL A 112 1.94 -6.37 28.53
C VAL A 112 0.61 -6.63 29.24
N ARG A 113 -0.42 -7.08 28.51
CA ARG A 113 -1.74 -7.39 29.08
C ARG A 113 -1.71 -8.49 30.16
N PHE A 114 -0.74 -9.39 30.13
CA PHE A 114 -0.65 -10.51 31.08
C PHE A 114 0.25 -10.19 32.30
N VAL A 115 0.79 -8.98 32.40
CA VAL A 115 1.67 -8.58 33.50
C VAL A 115 0.86 -7.85 34.56
N GLU A 116 0.79 -8.42 35.76
CA GLU A 116 0.06 -7.84 36.89
C GLU A 116 0.91 -6.77 37.60
N SER A 117 0.97 -5.57 37.02
CA SER A 117 1.56 -4.40 37.68
C SER A 117 0.90 -3.10 37.23
N LYS A 118 0.88 -2.09 38.11
CA LYS A 118 0.30 -0.78 37.76
C LYS A 118 1.04 -0.10 36.60
N ALA A 119 2.36 -0.24 36.55
CA ALA A 119 3.18 0.29 35.46
C ALA A 119 2.85 -0.39 34.12
N ALA A 120 2.65 -1.71 34.12
CA ALA A 120 2.24 -2.45 32.93
C ALA A 120 0.85 -2.02 32.45
N GLU A 121 -0.10 -1.78 33.35
CA GLU A 121 -1.44 -1.29 33.00
C GLU A 121 -1.37 0.08 32.29
N VAL A 122 -0.61 1.02 32.84
CA VAL A 122 -0.43 2.36 32.22
C VAL A 122 0.25 2.24 30.86
N LEU A 123 1.30 1.42 30.74
CA LEU A 123 1.97 1.18 29.47
C LEU A 123 1.01 0.57 28.44
N ALA A 124 0.18 -0.40 28.84
CA ALA A 124 -0.81 -1.00 27.96
C ALA A 124 -1.81 0.03 27.44
N GLN A 125 -2.25 0.98 28.27
CA GLN A 125 -3.14 2.07 27.86
C GLN A 125 -2.48 2.98 26.81
N VAL A 126 -1.22 3.36 27.02
CA VAL A 126 -0.45 4.19 26.07
C VAL A 126 -0.29 3.48 24.72
N LEU A 127 0.13 2.22 24.72
CA LEU A 127 0.30 1.44 23.49
C LEU A 127 -1.04 1.24 22.76
N GLN A 128 -2.14 1.06 23.49
CA GLN A 128 -3.47 0.98 22.90
C GLN A 128 -3.92 2.32 22.29
N LEU A 129 -3.59 3.44 22.92
CA LEU A 129 -3.87 4.77 22.39
C LEU A 129 -3.11 4.98 21.08
N GLU A 130 -1.83 4.65 21.03
CA GLU A 130 -1.01 4.71 19.82
C GLU A 130 -1.61 3.84 18.69
N TYR A 131 -1.95 2.59 19.00
CA TYR A 131 -2.57 1.68 18.03
C TYR A 131 -3.90 2.22 17.49
N LYS A 132 -4.75 2.78 18.36
CA LYS A 132 -6.02 3.41 17.96
C LYS A 132 -5.78 4.65 17.10
N ASN A 133 -4.78 5.46 17.42
CA ASN A 133 -4.43 6.64 16.64
C ASN A 133 -3.98 6.26 15.22
N LEU A 134 -3.07 5.28 15.11
CA LEU A 134 -2.62 4.76 13.81
C LEU A 134 -3.79 4.21 12.99
N ASN A 135 -4.69 3.45 13.61
CA ASN A 135 -5.89 2.95 12.93
C ASN A 135 -6.79 4.11 12.43
N ASN A 136 -6.99 5.15 13.23
CA ASN A 136 -7.83 6.29 12.86
C ASN A 136 -7.21 7.09 11.72
N ILE A 137 -5.91 7.38 11.79
CA ILE A 137 -5.17 8.06 10.72
C ILE A 137 -5.23 7.24 9.44
N ALA A 138 -4.95 5.93 9.52
CA ALA A 138 -5.03 5.05 8.37
C ALA A 138 -6.42 5.06 7.74
N ARG A 139 -7.50 4.96 8.52
CA ARG A 139 -8.88 4.97 8.01
C ARG A 139 -9.25 6.22 7.23
N LEU A 140 -8.70 7.38 7.59
CA LEU A 140 -8.96 8.66 6.92
C LEU A 140 -8.04 8.89 5.72
N ASN A 141 -6.96 8.10 5.58
CA ASN A 141 -5.98 8.29 4.53
C ASN A 141 -6.53 7.86 3.14
N PRO A 142 -6.24 8.63 2.07
CA PRO A 142 -6.62 8.28 0.70
C PRO A 142 -6.23 6.87 0.26
N ALA A 143 -5.09 6.34 0.73
CA ALA A 143 -4.64 4.98 0.43
C ALA A 143 -5.67 3.93 0.86
N THR A 144 -6.22 4.07 2.07
CA THR A 144 -7.22 3.13 2.62
C THR A 144 -8.54 3.25 1.88
N LYS A 145 -8.92 4.47 1.49
CA LYS A 145 -10.13 4.70 0.70
C LYS A 145 -10.00 4.06 -0.68
N ALA A 146 -8.87 4.26 -1.37
CA ALA A 146 -8.59 3.64 -2.67
C ALA A 146 -8.64 2.11 -2.61
N LEU A 147 -7.99 1.51 -1.60
CA LEU A 147 -8.05 0.06 -1.38
C LEU A 147 -9.48 -0.42 -1.12
N THR A 148 -10.22 0.26 -0.25
CA THR A 148 -11.60 -0.14 0.09
C THR A 148 -12.51 -0.09 -1.13
N GLU A 149 -12.41 0.97 -1.95
CA GLU A 149 -13.16 1.12 -3.20
C GLU A 149 -12.76 0.07 -4.24
N ALA A 150 -11.47 -0.26 -4.36
CA ALA A 150 -10.99 -1.30 -5.26
C ALA A 150 -11.49 -2.69 -4.83
N PHE A 151 -11.37 -3.05 -3.55
CA PHE A 151 -11.91 -4.31 -3.01
C PHE A 151 -13.44 -4.42 -3.08
N ALA A 152 -14.17 -3.32 -3.25
CA ALA A 152 -15.60 -3.38 -3.55
C ALA A 152 -15.89 -3.79 -5.01
N LYS A 153 -14.92 -3.61 -5.90
CA LYS A 153 -14.99 -3.89 -7.35
C LYS A 153 -14.29 -5.19 -7.75
N VAL A 154 -13.52 -5.80 -6.85
CA VAL A 154 -12.78 -7.06 -7.06
C VAL A 154 -13.02 -8.04 -5.91
N ASP A 155 -12.50 -9.26 -6.02
CA ASP A 155 -12.60 -10.26 -4.95
C ASP A 155 -11.81 -9.82 -3.70
N LYS A 156 -12.34 -10.12 -2.51
CA LYS A 156 -11.71 -9.80 -1.22
C LYS A 156 -10.38 -10.54 -0.99
N GLN A 157 -10.12 -11.61 -1.74
CA GLN A 157 -8.87 -12.36 -1.70
C GLN A 157 -7.80 -11.86 -2.69
N SER A 158 -7.98 -10.69 -3.32
CA SER A 158 -6.93 -10.15 -4.19
C SER A 158 -5.67 -9.75 -3.41
N ASN A 159 -4.53 -9.99 -4.03
CA ASN A 159 -3.24 -9.52 -3.53
C ASN A 159 -3.08 -8.01 -3.74
N ILE A 160 -2.15 -7.39 -3.03
CA ILE A 160 -1.92 -5.95 -3.11
C ILE A 160 -0.47 -5.70 -3.52
N VAL A 161 -0.27 -4.95 -4.59
CA VAL A 161 1.05 -4.45 -5.02
C VAL A 161 1.08 -2.95 -4.76
N ILE A 162 1.92 -2.52 -3.83
CA ILE A 162 2.03 -1.13 -3.39
C ILE A 162 3.18 -0.46 -4.14
N ILE A 163 2.89 0.64 -4.81
CA ILE A 163 3.88 1.51 -5.45
C ILE A 163 3.77 2.89 -4.79
N SER A 164 4.69 3.21 -3.89
CA SER A 164 4.68 4.47 -3.15
C SER A 164 6.06 4.82 -2.59
N HIS A 165 6.40 6.11 -2.62
CA HIS A 165 7.58 6.67 -1.95
C HIS A 165 7.41 6.85 -0.43
N ARG A 166 6.27 6.42 0.14
CA ARG A 166 5.99 6.46 1.59
C ARG A 166 6.20 7.85 2.19
N ASN A 167 5.55 8.85 1.61
CA ASN A 167 5.57 10.23 2.11
C ASN A 167 4.43 10.47 3.09
N HIS A 168 3.33 11.10 2.66
CA HIS A 168 2.18 11.42 3.51
C HIS A 168 1.36 10.19 3.93
N ASP A 169 1.57 9.07 3.27
CA ASP A 169 0.85 7.82 3.39
C ASP A 169 1.60 6.77 4.23
N ALA A 170 2.82 7.06 4.69
CA ALA A 170 3.72 6.08 5.32
C ALA A 170 3.06 5.30 6.47
N GLU A 171 2.43 6.01 7.42
CA GLU A 171 1.75 5.39 8.57
C GLU A 171 0.52 4.58 8.13
N ALA A 172 -0.25 5.13 7.19
CA ALA A 172 -1.44 4.48 6.67
C ALA A 172 -1.07 3.19 5.92
N LEU A 173 -0.02 3.20 5.10
CA LEU A 173 0.49 2.02 4.41
C LEU A 173 1.02 0.98 5.39
N ALA A 174 1.78 1.38 6.42
CA ALA A 174 2.24 0.45 7.44
C ALA A 174 1.06 -0.27 8.14
N PHE A 175 0.01 0.48 8.49
CA PHE A 175 -1.18 -0.09 9.11
C PHE A 175 -1.98 -0.96 8.13
N ASN A 176 -2.17 -0.52 6.88
CA ASN A 176 -2.91 -1.27 5.86
C ASN A 176 -2.21 -2.57 5.51
N THR A 177 -0.90 -2.55 5.24
CA THR A 177 -0.10 -3.75 4.98
C THR A 177 -0.25 -4.77 6.11
N PHE A 178 -0.15 -4.32 7.37
CA PHE A 178 -0.37 -5.18 8.53
C PHE A 178 -1.81 -5.74 8.58
N SER A 179 -2.82 -4.90 8.34
CA SER A 179 -4.23 -5.29 8.43
C SER A 179 -4.64 -6.28 7.34
N PHE A 180 -4.21 -6.06 6.10
CA PHE A 180 -4.52 -6.92 4.95
C PHE A 180 -3.72 -8.23 4.98
N ALA A 181 -2.44 -8.21 5.36
CA ALA A 181 -1.68 -9.44 5.58
C ALA A 181 -2.35 -10.36 6.61
N ARG A 182 -2.93 -9.78 7.67
CA ARG A 182 -3.70 -10.54 8.66
C ARG A 182 -5.02 -11.12 8.17
N LYS A 183 -5.57 -10.59 7.07
CA LYS A 183 -6.78 -11.10 6.42
C LYS A 183 -6.46 -12.17 5.36
N GLY A 184 -5.19 -12.45 5.13
CA GLY A 184 -4.71 -13.45 4.18
C GLY A 184 -4.36 -12.91 2.80
N ASN A 185 -4.38 -11.60 2.58
CA ASN A 185 -3.93 -10.98 1.34
C ASN A 185 -2.39 -10.94 1.31
N ALA A 186 -1.75 -11.35 0.21
CA ALA A 186 -0.33 -11.06 0.01
C ALA A 186 -0.15 -9.56 -0.28
N VAL A 187 0.87 -8.95 0.32
CA VAL A 187 1.18 -7.53 0.13
C VAL A 187 2.64 -7.38 -0.27
N ILE A 188 2.87 -6.87 -1.48
CA ILE A 188 4.20 -6.63 -2.05
C ILE A 188 4.39 -5.12 -2.16
N SER A 189 5.59 -4.62 -1.87
CA SER A 189 5.94 -3.20 -2.03
C SER A 189 7.07 -3.06 -3.05
N VAL A 190 6.90 -2.15 -4.02
CA VAL A 190 7.83 -1.88 -5.14
C VAL A 190 8.32 -0.44 -5.09
#